data_AF-A0A7Y7N2X8-F1
#
_entry.id   AF-A0A7Y7N2X8-F1
#
_cell.length_a   1.000
_cell.length_b   1.000
_cell.length_c   1.000
_cell.angle_alpha   90.00
_cell.angle_beta   90.00
_cell.angle_gamma   90.00
#
_symmetry.space_group_name_H-M   'P 1'
#
loop_
_entity.id
_entity.type
_entity.pdbx_description
1 polymer ?
#
loop_
_entity_poly.entity_id
_entity_poly.type
_entity_poly.pdbx_seq_one_letter_code
_entity_poly.pdbx_strand_id
1 'polypeptide(L)'
;MRNVNLKQNQPSLHKVGHPIVKLTEKQFTNYSSLWASRQAGKLSKTAQLLKAISDNPLSQTNELRQLAGCSNVPDLVNSINKKLMSKGLMVIRVEPVGVARNDDFHFWCLIEAPIMNIPVQMAVNDPLN
;
A
#
# COMPACT_ATOMS: atom_id res chain seq x y z
N MET A 1 31.14 1.80 7.95
CA MET A 1 29.91 1.11 7.50
C MET A 1 29.01 0.89 8.70
N ARG A 2 27.91 1.64 8.85
CA ARG A 2 26.98 1.47 9.97
C ARG A 2 25.97 0.40 9.59
N ASN A 3 26.01 -0.75 10.28
CA ASN A 3 24.91 -1.71 10.29
C ASN A 3 23.70 -1.04 10.93
N VAL A 4 22.82 -0.47 10.12
CA VAL A 4 21.55 0.08 10.61
C VAL A 4 20.68 -1.12 10.95
N ASN A 5 20.55 -1.36 12.26
CA ASN A 5 19.70 -2.39 12.84
C ASN A 5 18.23 -1.96 12.67
N LEU A 6 17.72 -1.99 11.42
CA LEU A 6 16.43 -1.44 10.98
C LEU A 6 15.20 -2.13 11.61
N LYS A 7 15.39 -3.22 12.35
CA LYS A 7 14.30 -3.98 12.97
C LYS A 7 13.84 -3.48 14.35
N GLN A 8 14.57 -2.56 15.00
CA GLN A 8 14.25 -2.16 16.38
C GLN A 8 12.94 -1.38 16.54
N ASN A 9 12.45 -0.70 15.49
CA ASN A 9 11.26 0.16 15.55
C ASN A 9 10.10 -0.36 14.69
N GLN A 10 10.21 -1.58 14.17
CA GLN A 10 9.18 -2.17 13.35
C GLN A 10 7.93 -2.41 14.22
N PRO A 11 6.75 -1.94 13.79
CA PRO A 11 5.52 -2.19 14.52
C PRO A 11 5.22 -3.69 14.54
N SER A 12 4.77 -4.20 15.68
CA SER A 12 4.30 -5.58 15.78
C SER A 12 3.03 -5.76 14.94
N LEU A 13 2.82 -6.97 14.39
CA LEU A 13 1.61 -7.29 13.62
C LEU A 13 0.32 -6.97 14.40
N HIS A 14 0.34 -7.11 15.73
CA HIS A 14 -0.78 -6.75 16.60
C HIS A 14 -1.15 -5.27 16.55
N LYS A 15 -0.19 -4.36 16.33
CA LYS A 15 -0.45 -2.92 16.20
C LYS A 15 -1.09 -2.52 14.88
N VAL A 16 -1.03 -3.39 13.86
CA VAL A 16 -1.66 -3.15 12.56
C VAL A 16 -3.18 -3.24 12.67
N GLY A 17 -3.70 -4.02 13.63
CA GLY A 17 -5.14 -4.18 13.88
C GLY A 17 -5.89 -4.99 12.82
N HIS A 18 -5.22 -5.38 11.73
CA HIS A 18 -5.76 -6.14 10.61
C HIS A 18 -4.75 -7.19 10.13
N PRO A 19 -5.21 -8.32 9.57
CA PRO A 19 -4.33 -9.30 8.97
C PRO A 19 -3.61 -8.71 7.76
N ILE A 20 -2.28 -8.86 7.73
CA ILE A 20 -1.48 -8.48 6.57
C ILE A 20 -1.71 -9.49 5.45
N VAL A 21 -1.97 -8.98 4.25
CA VAL A 21 -2.24 -9.75 3.05
C VAL A 21 -1.01 -9.74 2.15
N LYS A 22 -0.67 -10.92 1.63
CA LYS A 22 0.24 -11.08 0.50
C LYS A 22 -0.56 -11.44 -0.75
N LEU A 23 -0.34 -10.72 -1.84
CA LEU A 23 -0.96 -11.03 -3.12
C LEU A 23 -0.39 -12.33 -3.68
N THR A 24 -1.28 -13.19 -4.17
CA THR A 24 -0.89 -14.29 -5.07
C THR A 24 -0.43 -13.74 -6.41
N GLU A 25 0.36 -14.52 -7.16
CA GLU A 25 0.80 -14.12 -8.52
C GLU A 25 -0.38 -13.78 -9.43
N LYS A 26 -1.47 -14.58 -9.36
CA LYS A 26 -2.69 -14.33 -10.12
C LYS A 26 -3.34 -12.99 -9.75
N GLN A 27 -3.47 -12.70 -8.45
CA GLN A 27 -4.02 -11.41 -7.99
C GLN A 27 -3.13 -10.25 -8.42
N PHE A 28 -1.82 -10.37 -8.28
CA PHE A 28 -0.88 -9.34 -8.68
C PHE A 28 -0.96 -9.05 -10.19
N THR A 29 -0.97 -10.08 -11.04
CA THR A 29 -1.12 -9.92 -12.50
C THR A 29 -2.42 -9.20 -12.83
N ASN A 30 -3.54 -9.59 -12.20
CA ASN A 30 -4.82 -8.93 -12.40
C ASN A 30 -4.81 -7.46 -11.96
N TYR A 31 -4.28 -7.15 -10.77
CA TYR A 31 -4.32 -5.80 -10.22
C TYR A 31 -3.29 -4.87 -10.83
N SER A 32 -2.11 -5.37 -11.20
CA SER A 32 -1.07 -4.59 -11.86
C SER A 32 -1.55 -4.01 -13.20
N SER A 33 -2.45 -4.70 -13.89
CA SER A 33 -3.06 -4.23 -15.14
C SER A 33 -3.90 -2.94 -14.99
N LEU A 34 -4.31 -2.59 -13.77
CA LEU A 34 -5.09 -1.38 -13.47
C LEU A 34 -4.30 -0.08 -13.66
N TRP A 35 -2.96 -0.17 -13.75
CA TRP A 35 -2.08 0.97 -14.00
C TRP A 35 -1.21 0.71 -15.23
N ALA A 36 -1.63 1.29 -16.36
CA ALA A 36 -0.90 1.17 -17.61
C ALA A 36 0.53 1.72 -17.48
N SER A 37 1.49 0.95 -17.99
CA SER A 37 2.85 1.42 -18.20
C SER A 37 2.94 2.16 -19.53
N ARG A 38 3.78 3.20 -19.59
CA ARG A 38 4.11 3.89 -20.85
C ARG A 38 5.06 3.07 -21.73
N GLN A 39 5.71 2.05 -21.18
CA GLN A 39 6.67 1.19 -21.88
C GLN A 39 6.12 -0.24 -21.96
N ALA A 40 6.08 -0.79 -23.18
CA ALA A 40 5.65 -2.16 -23.43
C ALA A 40 6.51 -3.15 -22.61
N GLY A 41 5.85 -4.15 -22.02
CA GLY A 41 6.51 -5.19 -21.21
C GLY A 41 7.04 -4.75 -19.84
N LYS A 42 6.84 -3.48 -19.44
CA LYS A 42 7.23 -3.01 -18.11
C LYS A 42 6.03 -2.74 -17.23
N LEU A 43 6.20 -2.96 -15.93
CA LEU A 43 5.24 -2.53 -14.92
C LEU A 43 5.31 -1.02 -14.73
N SER A 44 4.17 -0.39 -14.46
CA SER A 44 4.14 1.00 -13.99
C SER A 44 4.79 1.09 -12.61
N LYS A 45 5.31 2.28 -12.24
CA LYS A 45 5.88 2.51 -10.89
C LYS A 45 4.89 2.17 -9.78
N THR A 46 3.60 2.45 -10.01
CA THR A 46 2.51 2.09 -9.09
C THR A 46 2.39 0.58 -8.90
N ALA A 47 2.43 -0.19 -10.00
CA ALA A 47 2.39 -1.65 -9.93
C ALA A 47 3.66 -2.24 -9.30
N GLN A 48 4.83 -1.65 -9.55
CA GLN A 48 6.09 -2.03 -8.90
C GLN A 48 6.02 -1.78 -7.39
N LEU A 49 5.47 -0.64 -6.97
CA LEU A 49 5.28 -0.34 -5.55
C LEU A 49 4.31 -1.31 -4.89
N LEU A 50 3.18 -1.62 -5.53
CA LEU A 50 2.24 -2.62 -5.03
C LEU A 50 2.93 -3.98 -4.83
N LYS A 51 3.76 -4.40 -5.80
CA LYS A 51 4.54 -5.63 -5.69
C LYS A 51 5.49 -5.58 -4.49
N ALA A 52 6.25 -4.49 -4.36
CA ALA A 52 7.22 -4.31 -3.30
C ALA A 52 6.57 -4.38 -1.91
N ILE A 53 5.41 -3.74 -1.73
CA ILE A 53 4.64 -3.76 -0.46
C ILE A 53 4.06 -5.13 -0.17
N SER A 54 3.54 -5.83 -1.18
CA SER A 54 2.99 -7.18 -1.04
C SER A 54 4.06 -8.21 -0.69
N ASP A 55 5.21 -8.13 -1.34
CA ASP A 55 6.31 -9.09 -1.16
C ASP A 55 7.11 -8.81 0.12
N ASN A 56 7.14 -7.55 0.57
CA ASN A 56 7.87 -7.08 1.75
C ASN A 56 6.94 -6.27 2.66
N PRO A 57 6.04 -6.93 3.41
CA PRO A 57 5.14 -6.24 4.32
C PRO A 57 5.91 -5.59 5.47
N LEU A 58 5.43 -4.43 5.92
CA LEU A 58 6.07 -3.62 6.96
C LEU A 58 7.49 -3.19 6.58
N SER A 59 7.71 -2.90 5.30
CA SER A 59 8.92 -2.23 4.80
C SER A 59 8.79 -0.71 4.92
N GLN A 60 9.93 -0.05 5.12
CA GLN A 60 9.99 1.40 5.26
C GLN A 60 9.83 2.11 3.91
N THR A 61 9.38 3.36 3.95
CA THR A 61 9.30 4.24 2.77
C THR A 61 10.59 4.22 1.93
N ASN A 62 11.77 4.35 2.54
CA ASN A 62 13.04 4.39 1.81
C ASN A 62 13.40 3.08 1.11
N GLU A 63 13.11 1.94 1.74
CA GLU A 63 13.31 0.63 1.14
C GLU A 63 12.37 0.44 -0.06
N LEU A 64 11.11 0.80 0.09
CA LEU A 64 10.12 0.73 -0.99
C LEU A 64 10.44 1.67 -2.15
N ARG A 65 10.98 2.87 -1.88
CA ARG A 65 11.48 3.79 -2.91
C ARG A 65 12.55 3.13 -3.78
N GLN A 66 13.49 2.41 -3.16
CA GLN A 66 14.56 1.69 -3.85
C GLN A 66 14.01 0.50 -4.65
N LEU A 67 13.17 -0.33 -4.03
CA LEU A 67 12.59 -1.53 -4.68
C LEU A 67 11.69 -1.18 -5.87
N ALA A 68 10.91 -0.10 -5.76
CA ALA A 68 9.93 0.30 -6.78
C ALA A 68 10.43 1.41 -7.73
N GLY A 69 11.67 1.89 -7.58
CA GLY A 69 12.22 2.96 -8.42
C GLY A 69 11.38 4.25 -8.39
N CYS A 70 10.84 4.61 -7.22
CA CYS A 70 9.95 5.75 -7.05
C CYS A 70 10.44 6.72 -5.96
N SER A 71 10.08 7.99 -6.07
CA SER A 71 10.43 9.03 -5.09
C SER A 71 9.29 9.32 -4.10
N ASN A 72 8.04 9.15 -4.53
CA ASN A 72 6.85 9.54 -3.76
C ASN A 72 5.93 8.34 -3.50
N VAL A 73 6.21 7.61 -2.42
CA VAL A 73 5.43 6.45 -1.98
C VAL A 73 4.00 6.85 -1.57
N PRO A 74 3.75 7.90 -0.76
CA PRO A 74 2.39 8.26 -0.35
C PRO A 74 1.41 8.50 -1.51
N ASP A 75 1.81 9.22 -2.55
CA ASP A 75 0.94 9.51 -3.69
C ASP A 75 0.63 8.27 -4.54
N LEU A 76 1.62 7.38 -4.68
CA LEU A 76 1.42 6.11 -5.34
C LEU A 76 0.52 5.19 -4.51
N VAL A 77 0.65 5.19 -3.19
CA VAL A 77 -0.26 4.44 -2.29
C VAL A 77 -1.69 4.97 -2.40
N ASN A 78 -1.90 6.29 -2.45
CA ASN A 78 -3.22 6.85 -2.70
C ASN A 78 -3.80 6.36 -4.04
N SER A 79 -2.98 6.28 -5.08
CA SER A 79 -3.38 5.74 -6.39
C SER A 79 -3.67 4.24 -6.35
N ILE A 80 -2.95 3.49 -5.52
CA ILE A 80 -3.18 2.06 -5.27
C ILE A 80 -4.55 1.87 -4.59
N ASN A 81 -4.79 2.57 -3.48
CA ASN A 81 -6.01 2.44 -2.68
C ASN A 81 -7.27 2.81 -3.46
N LYS A 82 -7.22 3.85 -4.30
CA LYS A 82 -8.33 4.21 -5.19
C LYS A 82 -8.85 3.05 -6.06
N LYS A 83 -8.00 2.07 -6.37
CA LYS A 83 -8.39 0.89 -7.17
C LYS A 83 -8.59 -0.35 -6.31
N LEU A 84 -7.70 -0.62 -5.35
CA LEU A 84 -7.75 -1.83 -4.53
C LEU A 84 -8.89 -1.86 -3.51
N MET A 85 -9.38 -0.71 -3.03
CA MET A 85 -10.51 -0.70 -2.09
C MET A 85 -11.75 -1.36 -2.69
N SER A 86 -12.00 -1.18 -4.00
CA SER A 86 -13.08 -1.87 -4.72
C SER A 86 -12.91 -3.41 -4.80
N LYS A 87 -11.73 -3.91 -4.45
CA LYS A 87 -11.35 -5.34 -4.42
C LYS A 87 -11.22 -5.87 -2.99
N GLY A 88 -11.66 -5.10 -1.99
CA GLY A 88 -11.56 -5.48 -0.58
C GLY A 88 -10.14 -5.44 -0.03
N LEU A 89 -9.23 -4.66 -0.64
CA LEU A 89 -7.83 -4.56 -0.23
C LEU A 89 -7.43 -3.10 -0.03
N MET A 90 -6.53 -2.84 0.92
CA MET A 90 -6.03 -1.50 1.18
C MET A 90 -4.57 -1.55 1.65
N VAL A 91 -3.76 -0.62 1.15
CA VAL A 91 -2.43 -0.36 1.68
C VAL A 91 -2.54 0.66 2.80
N ILE A 92 -1.97 0.37 3.96
CA ILE A 92 -1.98 1.25 5.11
C ILE A 92 -0.58 1.69 5.51
N ARG A 93 -0.54 2.88 6.12
CA ARG A 93 0.64 3.43 6.78
C ARG A 93 0.62 3.00 8.24
N VAL A 94 1.73 2.45 8.72
CA VAL A 94 1.91 2.08 10.12
C VAL A 94 3.01 2.94 10.73
N GLU A 95 2.68 3.60 11.83
CA GLU A 95 3.60 4.48 12.55
C GLU A 95 4.73 3.66 13.20
N PRO A 96 5.98 4.15 13.18
CA PRO A 96 7.08 3.49 13.85
C PRO A 96 6.91 3.54 15.38
N VAL A 97 7.46 2.55 16.08
CA VAL A 97 7.36 2.48 17.56
C VAL A 97 8.56 3.20 18.20
N GLY A 98 8.29 4.10 19.16
CA GLY A 98 9.33 4.67 20.03
C GLY A 98 10.21 5.76 19.38
N VAL A 99 9.84 6.28 18.21
CA VAL A 99 10.58 7.35 17.51
C VAL A 99 9.66 8.50 17.11
N ALA A 100 10.24 9.66 16.87
CA ALA A 100 9.52 10.83 16.37
C ALA A 100 8.83 10.53 15.02
N ARG A 101 7.63 11.06 14.84
CA ARG A 101 6.81 10.94 13.63
C ARG A 101 7.40 11.77 12.50
N ASN A 102 8.47 11.27 11.88
CA ASN A 102 9.07 11.87 10.69
C ASN A 102 8.62 11.08 9.45
N ASP A 103 8.24 11.79 8.39
CA ASP A 103 7.55 11.21 7.22
C ASP A 103 8.34 10.11 6.47
N ASP A 104 9.66 10.07 6.66
CA ASP A 104 10.56 9.11 6.00
C ASP A 104 10.64 7.73 6.70
N PHE A 105 10.06 7.56 7.89
CA PHE A 105 10.16 6.32 8.67
C PHE A 105 8.88 5.49 8.72
N HIS A 106 7.87 5.84 7.91
CA HIS A 106 6.64 5.08 7.86
C HIS A 106 6.85 3.68 7.31
N PHE A 107 6.15 2.73 7.91
CA PHE A 107 6.06 1.35 7.43
C PHE A 107 4.78 1.17 6.62
N TRP A 108 4.83 0.34 5.59
CA TRP A 108 3.67 0.10 4.72
C TRP A 108 3.37 -1.38 4.63
N CYS A 109 2.09 -1.72 4.60
CA CYS A 109 1.63 -3.09 4.37
C CYS A 109 0.29 -3.09 3.67
N LEU A 110 -0.02 -4.22 3.02
CA LEU A 110 -1.32 -4.49 2.43
C LEU A 110 -2.18 -5.25 3.45
N ILE A 111 -3.43 -4.86 3.59
CA ILE A 111 -4.43 -5.49 4.46
C ILE A 111 -5.74 -5.73 3.69
N GLU A 112 -6.64 -6.52 4.27
CA GLU A 112 -8.04 -6.51 3.87
C GLU A 112 -8.66 -5.16 4.22
N ALA A 113 -9.39 -4.58 3.26
CA ALA A 113 -10.06 -3.29 3.47
C ALA A 113 -11.12 -3.47 4.57
N PRO A 114 -11.08 -2.66 5.64
CA PRO A 114 -12.12 -2.73 6.67
C PRO A 114 -13.47 -2.42 6.04
N ILE A 115 -14.50 -3.18 6.41
CA ILE A 115 -15.88 -2.93 5.97
C ILE A 115 -16.29 -1.56 6.51
N MET A 116 -16.26 -0.55 5.64
CA MET A 116 -16.83 0.75 5.95
C MET A 116 -18.33 0.67 5.70
N ASN A 117 -19.13 0.65 6.77
CA ASN A 117 -20.56 0.88 6.67
C ASN A 117 -20.79 2.33 6.25
N ILE A 118 -20.85 2.58 4.94
CA ILE A 118 -21.21 3.90 4.41
C ILE A 118 -22.74 4.01 4.50
N PRO A 119 -23.29 5.01 5.21
CA PRO A 119 -24.73 5.22 5.22
C PRO A 119 -25.22 5.49 3.78
N VAL A 120 -26.25 4.74 3.37
CA VAL A 120 -26.86 4.71 2.02
C VAL A 120 -27.31 6.10 1.52
N GLN A 121 -27.43 7.08 2.42
CA GLN A 121 -27.84 8.45 2.10
C GLN A 121 -26.87 9.22 1.18
N MET A 122 -25.64 8.73 0.96
CA MET A 122 -24.68 9.36 0.02
C MET A 122 -24.64 8.71 -1.37
N ALA A 123 -25.49 7.70 -1.63
CA ALA A 123 -25.50 6.96 -2.90
C ALA A 123 -26.60 7.42 -3.89
N VAL A 124 -27.33 8.50 -3.59
CA VAL A 124 -28.37 9.02 -4.48
C VAL A 124 -27.79 10.12 -5.35
N ASN A 125 -27.30 9.75 -6.52
CA ASN A 125 -26.95 10.69 -7.60
C ASN A 125 -27.67 10.35 -8.91
N ASP A 126 -28.79 9.61 -8.83
CA ASP A 126 -29.69 9.49 -9.97
C ASP A 126 -30.53 10.77 -10.06
N PRO A 127 -30.46 11.51 -11.19
CA PRO A 127 -31.41 12.59 -11.43
C PRO A 127 -32.82 11.99 -11.51
N LEU A 128 -33.73 12.51 -10.69
CA LEU A 128 -35.15 12.18 -10.76
C LEU A 128 -35.66 12.53 -12.16
N ASN A 129 -36.08 11.53 -12.92
CA ASN A 129 -36.86 11.69 -14.16
C ASN A 129 -38.25 12.24 -13.85
#